data_AF-A0A0C9QGX2-F1
#
_entry.id   AF-A0A0C9QGX2-F1
#
_cell.length_a   1.000
_cell.length_b   1.000
_cell.length_c   1.000
_cell.angle_alpha   90.00
_cell.angle_beta   90.00
_cell.angle_gamma   90.00
#
_symmetry.space_group_name_H-M   'P 1'
#
loop_
_entity.id
_entity.type
_entity.pdbx_description
1 polymer ?
#
loop_
_entity_poly.entity_id
_entity_poly.type
_entity_poly.pdbx_seq_one_letter_code
_entity_poly.pdbx_strand_id
1 'polypeptide(L)'
;MNKQQMKLANYGTTINAVVEATQDNQEKMAPLFEPLRKAIDENKLADYDLEAYQQTQTVFSEGTSNYEALLVKLQQVAAPARLLGLHHTLVHDFAAFTEACKAMTASLHADRQVDVAAFNAAEKAQDEAIQKFTKQIQKISVMLS
;
A
#
# COMPACT_ATOMS: atom_id res chain seq x y z
N MET A 1 -17.12 -5.19 -29.17
CA MET A 1 -15.95 -5.86 -28.57
C MET A 1 -16.27 -7.33 -28.33
N ASN A 2 -15.35 -8.24 -28.61
CA ASN A 2 -15.51 -9.67 -28.29
C ASN A 2 -15.20 -9.94 -26.79
N LYS A 3 -15.49 -11.17 -26.30
CA LYS A 3 -15.28 -11.55 -24.89
C LYS A 3 -13.84 -11.34 -24.40
N GLN A 4 -12.84 -11.59 -25.26
CA GLN A 4 -11.43 -11.41 -24.91
C GLN A 4 -11.05 -9.93 -24.81
N GLN A 5 -11.56 -9.09 -25.73
CA GLN A 5 -11.37 -7.64 -25.70
C GLN A 5 -12.02 -7.02 -24.46
N MET A 6 -13.23 -7.47 -24.07
CA MET A 6 -13.89 -7.01 -22.84
C MET A 6 -13.11 -7.41 -21.58
N LYS A 7 -12.61 -8.65 -21.53
CA LYS A 7 -11.77 -9.13 -20.42
C LYS A 7 -10.48 -8.30 -20.29
N LEU A 8 -9.80 -8.03 -21.40
CA LEU A 8 -8.59 -7.22 -21.43
C LEU A 8 -8.86 -5.78 -20.98
N ALA A 9 -9.93 -5.17 -21.48
CA ALA A 9 -10.34 -3.81 -21.09
C ALA A 9 -10.67 -3.72 -19.60
N ASN A 10 -11.49 -4.64 -19.08
CA ASN A 10 -11.83 -4.67 -17.64
C ASN A 10 -10.59 -4.86 -16.76
N TYR A 11 -9.66 -5.73 -17.18
CA TYR A 11 -8.39 -5.92 -16.48
C TYR A 11 -7.58 -4.61 -16.45
N GLY A 12 -7.38 -3.97 -17.61
CA GLY A 12 -6.65 -2.70 -17.70
C GLY A 12 -7.28 -1.59 -16.83
N THR A 13 -8.60 -1.42 -16.88
CA THR A 13 -9.32 -0.45 -16.04
C THR A 13 -9.15 -0.76 -14.54
N THR A 14 -9.20 -2.04 -14.16
CA THR A 14 -9.01 -2.44 -12.75
C THR A 14 -7.59 -2.12 -12.27
N ILE A 15 -6.57 -2.43 -13.09
CA ILE A 15 -5.18 -2.12 -12.76
C ILE A 15 -4.98 -0.61 -12.57
N ASN A 16 -5.48 0.22 -13.48
CA ASN A 16 -5.39 1.67 -13.35
C ASN A 16 -6.08 2.19 -12.09
N ALA A 17 -7.31 1.73 -11.82
CA ALA A 17 -8.03 2.14 -10.63
C ALA A 17 -7.33 1.75 -9.32
N VAL A 18 -6.63 0.61 -9.29
CA VAL A 18 -5.82 0.21 -8.13
C VAL A 18 -4.59 1.10 -7.97
N VAL A 19 -3.92 1.45 -9.08
CA VAL A 19 -2.75 2.35 -9.04
C VAL A 19 -3.16 3.74 -8.55
N GLU A 20 -4.20 4.33 -9.13
CA GLU A 20 -4.73 5.64 -8.73
C GLU A 20 -5.14 5.64 -7.25
N ALA A 21 -5.96 4.67 -6.82
CA ALA A 21 -6.37 4.58 -5.43
C ALA A 21 -5.20 4.33 -4.46
N THR A 22 -4.14 3.64 -4.91
CA THR A 22 -2.94 3.45 -4.09
C THR A 22 -2.22 4.78 -3.88
N GLN A 23 -2.04 5.56 -4.95
CA GLN A 23 -1.40 6.88 -4.92
C GLN A 23 -2.20 7.86 -4.06
N ASP A 24 -3.51 7.97 -4.29
CA ASP A 24 -4.41 8.84 -3.50
C ASP A 24 -4.32 8.53 -2.00
N ASN A 25 -4.18 7.24 -1.65
CA ASN A 25 -4.06 6.81 -0.27
C ASN A 25 -2.69 7.19 0.32
N GLN A 26 -1.61 7.04 -0.44
CA GLN A 26 -0.26 7.48 -0.03
C GLN A 26 -0.19 9.00 0.18
N GLU A 27 -0.77 9.79 -0.72
CA GLU A 27 -0.80 11.26 -0.62
C GLU A 27 -1.50 11.75 0.64
N LYS A 28 -2.57 11.05 1.07
CA LYS A 28 -3.28 11.34 2.32
C LYS A 28 -2.44 11.03 3.57
N MET A 29 -1.65 9.96 3.53
CA MET A 29 -0.83 9.51 4.67
C MET A 29 0.49 10.26 4.80
N ALA A 30 1.10 10.67 3.68
CA ALA A 30 2.39 11.35 3.64
C ALA A 30 2.55 12.53 4.64
N PRO A 31 1.60 13.48 4.77
CA PRO A 31 1.77 14.62 5.68
C PRO A 31 1.77 14.22 7.17
N LEU A 32 1.23 13.05 7.52
CA LEU A 32 1.21 12.53 8.89
C LEU A 32 2.45 11.68 9.19
N PHE A 33 3.02 11.04 8.16
CA PHE A 33 4.19 10.19 8.28
C PHE A 33 5.45 10.98 8.68
N GLU A 34 5.80 12.03 7.94
CA GLU A 34 7.06 12.76 8.14
C GLU A 34 7.23 13.34 9.56
N PRO A 35 6.21 13.99 10.16
CA PRO A 35 6.32 14.49 11.53
C PRO A 35 6.48 13.36 12.56
N LEU A 36 5.77 12.25 12.39
CA LEU A 36 5.86 11.09 13.28
C LEU A 36 7.24 10.44 13.18
N ARG A 37 7.73 10.18 11.95
CA ARG A 37 9.06 9.62 11.68
C ARG A 37 10.15 10.46 12.33
N LYS A 38 10.09 11.78 12.17
CA LYS A 38 11.02 12.72 12.81
C LYS A 38 10.96 12.63 14.34
N ALA A 39 9.77 12.55 14.93
CA ALA A 39 9.63 12.44 16.38
C ALA A 39 10.18 11.13 16.93
N ILE A 40 10.04 10.02 16.18
CA ILE A 40 10.67 8.73 16.50
C ILE A 40 12.20 8.86 16.45
N ASP A 41 12.74 9.41 15.37
CA ASP A 41 14.19 9.50 15.15
C ASP A 41 14.89 10.44 16.13
N GLU A 42 14.22 11.53 16.52
CA GLU A 42 14.74 12.47 17.52
C GLU A 42 14.47 12.03 18.97
N ASN A 43 13.81 10.89 19.19
CA ASN A 43 13.35 10.42 20.50
C ASN A 43 12.49 11.47 21.26
N LYS A 44 11.57 12.13 20.52
CA LYS A 44 10.69 13.21 21.01
C LYS A 44 9.21 12.83 21.03
N LEU A 45 8.87 11.54 21.02
CA LEU A 45 7.48 11.07 21.11
C LEU A 45 6.77 11.54 22.40
N ALA A 46 7.51 11.78 23.48
CA ALA A 46 6.94 12.33 24.72
C ALA A 46 6.32 13.73 24.52
N ASP A 47 6.95 14.55 23.67
CA ASP A 47 6.55 15.94 23.37
C ASP A 47 5.66 16.05 22.12
N TYR A 48 5.47 14.94 21.39
CA TYR A 48 4.63 14.92 20.21
C TYR A 48 3.15 15.08 20.60
N ASP A 49 2.39 15.81 19.79
CA ASP A 49 0.99 16.09 20.09
C ASP A 49 0.15 14.79 20.10
N LEU A 50 -0.66 14.60 21.15
CA LEU A 50 -1.44 13.37 21.32
C LEU A 50 -2.52 13.23 20.24
N GLU A 51 -3.19 14.33 19.91
CA GLU A 51 -4.29 14.33 18.95
C GLU A 51 -3.75 14.03 17.55
N ALA A 52 -2.64 14.66 17.16
CA ALA A 52 -1.93 14.36 15.91
C ALA A 52 -1.45 12.90 15.84
N TYR A 53 -1.02 12.32 16.96
CA TYR A 53 -0.62 10.91 17.02
C TYR A 53 -1.81 9.98 16.80
N GLN A 54 -2.93 10.23 17.49
CA GLN A 54 -4.17 9.46 17.34
C GLN A 54 -4.77 9.60 15.93
N GLN A 55 -4.66 10.80 15.34
CA GLN A 55 -5.03 11.03 13.95
C GLN A 55 -4.15 10.20 13.01
N THR A 56 -2.84 10.16 13.23
CA THR A 56 -1.92 9.31 12.45
C THR A 56 -2.31 7.84 12.53
N GLN A 57 -2.59 7.32 13.73
CA GLN A 57 -3.05 5.93 13.90
C GLN A 57 -4.34 5.66 13.12
N THR A 58 -5.32 6.57 13.20
CA THR A 58 -6.60 6.43 12.52
C THR A 58 -6.41 6.40 11.01
N VAL A 59 -5.70 7.38 10.45
CA VAL A 59 -5.49 7.51 9.00
C VAL A 59 -4.64 6.35 8.46
N PHE A 60 -3.65 5.87 9.21
CA PHE A 60 -2.84 4.71 8.80
C PHE A 60 -3.66 3.41 8.82
N SER A 61 -4.54 3.24 9.82
CA SER A 61 -5.45 2.10 9.90
C SER A 61 -6.47 2.11 8.75
N GLU A 62 -7.07 3.26 8.45
CA GLU A 62 -7.98 3.44 7.32
C GLU A 62 -7.26 3.21 5.98
N GLY A 63 -6.07 3.78 5.83
CA GLY A 63 -5.23 3.62 4.65
C GLY A 63 -4.86 2.14 4.43
N THR A 64 -4.48 1.44 5.48
CA THR A 64 -4.18 0.00 5.43
C THR A 64 -5.43 -0.80 5.02
N SER A 65 -6.59 -0.49 5.59
CA SER A 65 -7.87 -1.12 5.22
C SER A 65 -8.22 -0.89 3.75
N ASN A 66 -7.92 0.30 3.22
CA ASN A 66 -8.08 0.60 1.79
C ASN A 66 -7.16 -0.29 0.93
N TYR A 67 -5.90 -0.49 1.33
CA TYR A 67 -5.00 -1.41 0.61
C TYR A 67 -5.49 -2.85 0.62
N GLU A 68 -6.05 -3.34 1.73
CA GLU A 68 -6.68 -4.67 1.77
C GLU A 68 -7.84 -4.78 0.76
N ALA A 69 -8.69 -3.75 0.68
CA ALA A 69 -9.79 -3.73 -0.28
C ALA A 69 -9.30 -3.72 -1.74
N LEU A 70 -8.20 -3.00 -2.03
CA LEU A 70 -7.56 -3.03 -3.35
C LEU A 70 -6.92 -4.38 -3.66
N LEU A 71 -6.32 -5.04 -2.67
CA LEU A 71 -5.76 -6.39 -2.81
C LEU A 71 -6.86 -7.39 -3.21
N VAL A 72 -8.03 -7.32 -2.57
CA VAL A 72 -9.18 -8.16 -2.93
C VAL A 72 -9.59 -7.92 -4.38
N LYS A 73 -9.64 -6.66 -4.85
CA LYS A 73 -9.93 -6.36 -6.26
C LYS A 73 -8.91 -6.99 -7.21
N LEU A 74 -7.62 -6.92 -6.87
CA LEU A 74 -6.56 -7.56 -7.65
C LEU A 74 -6.70 -9.09 -7.66
N GLN A 75 -7.06 -9.71 -6.54
CA GLN A 75 -7.26 -11.16 -6.46
C GLN A 75 -8.48 -11.65 -7.28
N GLN A 76 -9.50 -10.80 -7.42
CA GLN A 76 -10.76 -11.16 -8.08
C GLN A 76 -10.78 -10.86 -9.58
N VAL A 77 -9.95 -9.93 -10.07
CA VAL A 77 -9.98 -9.53 -11.47
C VAL A 77 -9.49 -10.66 -12.39
N ALA A 78 -10.27 -10.96 -13.42
CA ALA A 78 -9.93 -12.02 -14.35
C ALA A 78 -8.76 -11.58 -15.28
N ALA A 79 -7.54 -11.99 -14.95
CA ALA A 79 -6.36 -11.70 -15.79
C ALA A 79 -6.38 -12.46 -17.13
N PRO A 80 -5.99 -11.82 -18.25
CA PRO A 80 -5.74 -12.49 -19.53
C PRO A 80 -4.65 -13.56 -19.42
N ALA A 81 -4.75 -14.65 -20.18
CA ALA A 81 -3.82 -15.78 -20.08
C ALA A 81 -2.34 -15.37 -20.26
N ARG A 82 -2.07 -14.47 -21.22
CA ARG A 82 -0.73 -13.93 -21.49
C ARG A 82 -0.14 -13.08 -20.34
N LEU A 83 -0.97 -12.65 -19.38
CA LEU A 83 -0.58 -11.82 -18.25
C LEU A 83 -0.60 -12.56 -16.91
N LEU A 84 -1.07 -13.82 -16.87
CA LEU A 84 -1.30 -14.54 -15.60
C LEU A 84 -0.06 -14.60 -14.70
N GLY A 85 1.12 -14.87 -15.27
CA GLY A 85 2.36 -14.90 -14.49
C GLY A 85 2.71 -13.55 -13.86
N LEU A 86 2.61 -12.47 -14.65
CA LEU A 86 2.84 -11.10 -14.15
C LEU A 86 1.80 -10.69 -13.11
N HIS A 87 0.54 -11.07 -13.34
CA HIS A 87 -0.56 -10.77 -12.43
C HIS A 87 -0.39 -11.46 -11.07
N HIS A 88 0.02 -12.74 -11.06
CA HIS A 88 0.26 -13.45 -9.80
C HIS A 88 1.39 -12.79 -8.99
N THR A 89 2.48 -12.39 -9.65
CA THR A 89 3.56 -11.65 -8.99
C THR A 89 3.10 -10.27 -8.51
N LEU A 90 2.27 -9.57 -9.30
CA LEU A 90 1.68 -8.29 -8.89
C LEU A 90 0.85 -8.43 -7.60
N VAL A 91 -0.04 -9.42 -7.53
CA VAL A 91 -0.87 -9.71 -6.36
C VAL A 91 -0.01 -10.04 -5.15
N HIS A 92 1.03 -10.86 -5.32
CA HIS A 92 1.99 -11.19 -4.27
C HIS A 92 2.70 -9.94 -3.73
N ASP A 93 3.26 -9.11 -4.62
CA ASP A 93 4.00 -7.92 -4.22
C ASP A 93 3.09 -6.89 -3.52
N PHE A 94 1.84 -6.74 -3.97
CA PHE A 94 0.86 -5.87 -3.31
C PHE A 94 0.37 -6.41 -1.97
N ALA A 95 0.26 -7.74 -1.82
CA ALA A 95 -0.05 -8.36 -0.54
C ALA A 95 1.07 -8.14 0.48
N ALA A 96 2.34 -8.28 0.06
CA ALA A 96 3.49 -7.99 0.91
C ALA A 96 3.52 -6.51 1.34
N PHE A 97 3.20 -5.58 0.43
CA PHE A 97 3.05 -4.16 0.76
C PHE A 97 1.96 -3.92 1.80
N THR A 98 0.77 -4.49 1.58
CA THR A 98 -0.38 -4.36 2.50
C THR A 98 -0.05 -4.90 3.89
N GLU A 99 0.65 -6.03 3.97
CA GLU A 99 1.07 -6.62 5.24
C GLU A 99 2.11 -5.76 5.97
N ALA A 100 3.04 -5.14 5.25
CA ALA A 100 3.99 -4.21 5.84
C ALA A 100 3.28 -2.96 6.41
N CYS A 101 2.27 -2.42 5.73
CA CYS A 101 1.46 -1.30 6.26
C CYS A 101 0.68 -1.70 7.54
N LYS A 102 0.19 -2.93 7.62
CA LYS A 102 -0.39 -3.47 8.87
C LYS A 102 0.62 -3.55 9.99
N ALA A 103 1.82 -4.06 9.71
CA ALA A 103 2.89 -4.15 10.69
C ALA A 103 3.30 -2.76 11.19
N MET A 104 3.36 -1.76 10.30
CA MET A 104 3.61 -0.36 10.68
C MET A 104 2.51 0.15 11.61
N THR A 105 1.24 -0.01 11.22
CA THR A 105 0.09 0.40 12.05
C THR A 105 0.10 -0.30 13.41
N ALA A 106 0.41 -1.59 13.47
CA ALA A 106 0.47 -2.37 14.70
C ALA A 106 1.62 -1.95 15.63
N SER A 107 2.69 -1.37 15.08
CA SER A 107 3.81 -0.84 15.88
C SER A 107 3.48 0.48 16.60
N LEU A 108 2.38 1.14 16.23
CA LEU A 108 1.90 2.37 16.86
C LEU A 108 0.90 2.02 17.96
N HIS A 109 1.32 2.06 19.21
CA HIS A 109 0.49 1.75 20.39
C HIS A 109 -0.18 3.00 20.97
N ALA A 110 -1.01 2.83 22.00
CA ALA A 110 -1.63 3.97 22.68
C ALA A 110 -0.59 4.91 23.32
N ASP A 111 -1.01 6.15 23.61
CA ASP A 111 -0.23 7.12 24.40
C ASP A 111 1.18 7.39 23.85
N ARG A 112 1.31 7.44 22.52
CA ARG A 112 2.58 7.71 21.81
C ARG A 112 3.68 6.68 22.06
N GLN A 113 3.31 5.47 22.50
CA GLN A 113 4.24 4.36 22.58
C GLN A 113 4.41 3.73 21.20
N VAL A 114 5.67 3.57 20.76
CA VAL A 114 5.99 3.00 19.45
C VAL A 114 6.99 1.87 19.64
N ASP A 115 6.73 0.70 19.06
CA ASP A 115 7.75 -0.30 18.82
C ASP A 115 8.63 0.17 17.66
N VAL A 116 9.69 0.91 17.97
CA VAL A 116 10.57 1.54 16.98
C VAL A 116 11.23 0.49 16.06
N ALA A 117 11.56 -0.69 16.58
CA ALA A 117 12.18 -1.74 15.77
C ALA A 117 11.17 -2.30 14.76
N ALA A 118 9.93 -2.56 15.18
CA ALA A 118 8.86 -2.99 14.30
C ALA A 118 8.48 -1.91 13.28
N PHE A 119 8.38 -0.65 13.70
CA PHE A 119 8.09 0.48 12.82
C PHE A 119 9.12 0.60 11.70
N ASN A 120 10.41 0.59 12.04
CA ASN A 120 11.51 0.68 11.07
C ASN A 120 11.54 -0.53 10.12
N ALA A 121 11.29 -1.74 10.64
CA ALA A 121 11.23 -2.93 9.82
C ALA A 121 10.07 -2.89 8.83
N ALA A 122 8.90 -2.41 9.28
CA ALA A 122 7.71 -2.27 8.46
C ALA A 122 7.88 -1.20 7.38
N GLU A 123 8.47 -0.04 7.70
CA GLU A 123 8.79 1.03 6.73
C GLU A 123 9.68 0.51 5.60
N LYS A 124 10.76 -0.18 5.95
CA LYS A 124 11.65 -0.78 4.95
C LYS A 124 10.90 -1.82 4.09
N ALA A 125 10.07 -2.65 4.72
CA ALA A 125 9.32 -3.69 4.02
C ALA A 125 8.28 -3.10 3.04
N GLN A 126 7.54 -2.06 3.43
CA GLN A 126 6.58 -1.41 2.55
C GLN A 126 7.29 -0.73 1.37
N ASP A 127 8.44 -0.08 1.59
CA ASP A 127 9.23 0.58 0.54
C ASP A 127 9.74 -0.42 -0.50
N GLU A 128 10.30 -1.55 -0.05
CA GLU A 128 10.75 -2.59 -0.96
C GLU A 128 9.60 -3.23 -1.73
N ALA A 129 8.46 -3.46 -1.08
CA ALA A 129 7.30 -4.11 -1.68
C ALA A 129 6.60 -3.19 -2.70
N ILE A 130 6.43 -1.90 -2.40
CA ILE A 130 5.77 -0.96 -3.32
C ILE A 130 6.61 -0.72 -4.58
N GLN A 131 7.94 -0.76 -4.48
CA GLN A 131 8.84 -0.71 -5.63
C GLN A 131 8.67 -1.94 -6.54
N LYS A 132 8.57 -3.14 -5.95
CA LYS A 132 8.34 -4.39 -6.70
C LYS A 132 6.97 -4.38 -7.38
N PHE A 133 5.92 -3.97 -6.66
CA PHE A 133 4.58 -3.79 -7.20
C PHE A 133 4.59 -2.84 -8.41
N THR A 134 5.16 -1.65 -8.25
CA THR A 134 5.27 -0.64 -9.33
C THR A 134 6.01 -1.20 -10.56
N LYS A 135 7.07 -1.99 -10.35
CA LYS A 135 7.78 -2.65 -11.44
C LYS A 135 6.91 -3.66 -12.19
N GLN A 136 6.02 -4.39 -11.52
CA GLN A 136 5.10 -5.30 -12.21
C GLN A 136 4.01 -4.53 -12.96
N ILE A 137 3.51 -3.42 -12.40
CA ILE A 137 2.58 -2.53 -13.10
C ILE A 137 3.19 -2.06 -14.43
N GLN A 138 4.42 -1.56 -14.41
CA GLN A 138 5.11 -1.11 -15.64
C GLN A 138 5.19 -2.21 -16.70
N LYS A 139 5.55 -3.44 -16.32
CA LYS A 139 5.58 -4.59 -17.26
C LYS A 139 4.20 -4.93 -17.81
N ILE A 140 3.17 -4.89 -16.96
CA ILE A 140 1.79 -5.14 -17.37
C ILE A 140 1.32 -4.07 -18.36
N SER A 141 1.61 -2.79 -18.09
CA SER A 141 1.24 -1.68 -18.97
C SER A 141 1.85 -1.81 -20.37
N VAL A 142 3.13 -2.21 -20.47
CA VAL A 142 3.80 -2.49 -21.76
C VAL A 142 3.13 -3.64 -22.52
N MET A 143 2.54 -4.61 -21.82
CA MET A 143 1.84 -5.73 -22.43
C MET A 143 0.35 -5.43 -22.73
N LEU A 144 -0.17 -4.30 -22.24
CA LEU A 144 -1.52 -3.81 -22.49
C LEU A 144 -1.58 -2.81 -23.66
N SER A 145 -0.49 -2.06 -23.88
CA SER A 145 -0.28 -1.24 -25.10
C SER A 145 -0.15 -2.09 -26.35
#